data_AF-A0A1Y5PL20-F1
#
_entry.id   AF-A0A1Y5PL20-F1
#
_cell.length_a   1.000
_cell.length_b   1.000
_cell.length_c   1.000
_cell.angle_alpha   90.00
_cell.angle_beta   90.00
_cell.angle_gamma   90.00
#
_symmetry.space_group_name_H-M   'P 1'
#
loop_
_entity.id
_entity.type
_entity.pdbx_description
1 polymer ?
#
loop_
_entity_poly.entity_id
_entity_poly.type
_entity_poly.pdbx_seq_one_letter_code
_entity_poly.pdbx_strand_id
1 'polypeptide(L)'
;MAARPKVHRSEVGRAITVIASRRMKVEDRNRCRLPDSPDSDPSEVLDYLRKFSGVDIPRWVLQADVCDALTLNNWLWWEDRRRELHFLRAGIDRGLFLSQMGAQVGVGKQGVLDRIDRLEALLRYDRPDEKITRAARRLEREARERAPGELAWVQSHRDEIIAVIDGLAGQADRFAIDGESREWLDELVIDARDDDLRPATMVLLGLASAELRTAPAVLELDSSRPFAVHSVLARADRLRCAFAAIGAKEAAG
;
A
#
# COMPACT_ATOMS: atom_id res chain seq x y z
N MET A 1 -20.45 9.10 8.02
CA MET A 1 -20.67 7.69 8.42
C MET A 1 -19.33 7.10 8.82
N ALA A 2 -19.28 6.34 9.90
CA ALA A 2 -18.06 5.64 10.32
C ALA A 2 -17.71 4.52 9.33
N ALA A 3 -16.42 4.29 9.08
CA ALA A 3 -15.97 3.16 8.30
C ALA A 3 -16.31 1.85 9.02
N ARG A 4 -16.79 0.85 8.28
CA ARG A 4 -17.06 -0.48 8.85
C ARG A 4 -15.76 -1.28 8.95
N PRO A 5 -15.67 -2.26 9.88
CA PRO A 5 -14.53 -3.17 9.93
C PRO A 5 -14.27 -3.81 8.57
N LYS A 6 -13.00 -3.88 8.16
CA LYS A 6 -12.60 -4.57 6.95
C LYS A 6 -12.73 -6.07 7.19
N VAL A 7 -13.29 -6.77 6.21
CA VAL A 7 -13.47 -8.21 6.24
C VAL A 7 -12.77 -8.78 5.01
N HIS A 8 -12.01 -9.86 5.18
CA HIS A 8 -11.38 -10.59 4.10
C HIS A 8 -12.27 -11.73 3.59
N ARG A 9 -12.08 -12.15 2.34
CA ARG A 9 -12.88 -13.24 1.74
C ARG A 9 -12.78 -14.55 2.53
N SER A 10 -11.63 -14.84 3.13
CA SER A 10 -11.44 -16.00 4.00
C SER A 10 -12.30 -15.97 5.26
N GLU A 11 -12.52 -14.78 5.84
CA GLU A 11 -13.41 -14.60 7.01
C GLU A 11 -14.88 -14.80 6.62
N VAL A 12 -15.26 -14.36 5.43
CA VAL A 12 -16.61 -14.61 4.87
C VAL A 12 -16.85 -16.11 4.68
N GLY A 13 -15.92 -16.81 4.02
CA GLY A 13 -16.03 -18.26 3.81
C GLY A 13 -16.13 -19.01 5.14
N ARG A 14 -15.31 -18.62 6.13
CA ARG A 14 -15.37 -19.18 7.50
C ARG A 14 -16.72 -18.93 8.15
N ALA A 15 -17.25 -17.72 8.08
CA ALA A 15 -18.55 -17.37 8.65
C ALA A 15 -19.67 -18.24 8.05
N ILE A 16 -19.68 -18.43 6.72
CA ILE A 16 -20.65 -19.29 6.03
C ILE A 16 -20.53 -20.75 6.50
N THR A 17 -19.32 -21.30 6.55
CA THR A 17 -19.08 -22.68 7.03
C THR A 17 -19.52 -22.87 8.48
N VAL A 18 -19.27 -21.88 9.34
CA VAL A 18 -19.64 -21.96 10.76
C VAL A 18 -21.16 -21.86 10.93
N ILE A 19 -21.84 -20.96 10.21
CA ILE A 19 -23.31 -20.89 10.17
C ILE A 19 -23.86 -22.26 9.74
N ALA A 20 -23.38 -22.80 8.62
CA ALA A 20 -23.82 -24.09 8.12
C ALA A 20 -23.61 -25.21 9.13
N SER A 21 -22.47 -25.23 9.82
CA SER A 21 -22.18 -26.22 10.87
C SER A 21 -23.15 -26.11 12.05
N ARG A 22 -23.46 -24.89 12.51
CA ARG A 22 -24.46 -24.67 13.57
C ARG A 22 -25.85 -25.11 13.14
N ARG A 23 -26.27 -24.78 11.91
CA ARG A 23 -27.57 -25.21 11.37
C ARG A 23 -27.66 -26.73 11.21
N MET A 24 -26.53 -27.41 10.95
CA MET A 24 -26.47 -28.89 10.97
C MET A 24 -26.74 -29.42 12.37
N LYS A 25 -26.02 -28.88 13.35
CA LYS A 25 -26.02 -29.36 14.74
C LYS A 25 -27.38 -29.29 15.41
N VAL A 26 -28.20 -28.33 15.03
CA VAL A 26 -29.57 -28.17 15.55
C VAL A 26 -30.63 -28.77 14.65
N GLU A 27 -30.22 -29.55 13.63
CA GLU A 27 -31.11 -30.21 12.69
C GLU A 27 -32.15 -29.24 12.08
N ASP A 28 -31.68 -28.05 11.67
CA ASP A 28 -32.54 -27.03 11.10
C ASP A 28 -33.32 -27.61 9.91
N ARG A 29 -34.66 -27.62 10.04
CA ARG A 29 -35.59 -28.15 9.02
C ARG A 29 -35.41 -27.50 7.66
N ASN A 30 -34.97 -26.25 7.62
CA ASN A 30 -34.78 -25.49 6.39
C ASN A 30 -33.34 -25.57 5.87
N ARG A 31 -32.44 -26.35 6.51
CA ARG A 31 -31.01 -26.44 6.17
C ARG A 31 -30.75 -26.62 4.67
N CYS A 32 -31.56 -27.42 3.97
CA CYS A 32 -31.38 -27.66 2.53
C CYS A 32 -31.51 -26.40 1.66
N ARG A 33 -32.00 -25.29 2.21
CA ARG A 33 -32.12 -23.98 1.55
C ARG A 33 -30.97 -23.04 1.89
N LEU A 34 -30.05 -23.42 2.78
CA LEU A 34 -28.89 -22.62 3.14
C LEU A 34 -27.79 -22.83 2.09
N PRO A 35 -27.30 -21.78 1.42
CA PRO A 35 -26.05 -21.85 0.67
C PRO A 35 -24.90 -22.10 1.64
N ASP A 36 -24.36 -23.32 1.66
CA ASP A 36 -23.39 -23.76 2.67
C ASP A 36 -21.96 -23.95 2.13
N SER A 37 -21.73 -23.63 0.85
CA SER A 37 -20.39 -23.55 0.28
C SER A 37 -19.65 -22.32 0.80
N PRO A 38 -18.34 -22.40 1.13
CA PRO A 38 -17.55 -21.22 1.49
C PRO A 38 -17.54 -20.17 0.36
N ASP A 39 -17.81 -20.59 -0.87
CA ASP A 39 -17.88 -19.71 -2.04
C ASP A 39 -19.26 -19.11 -2.31
N SER A 40 -20.29 -19.49 -1.53
CA SER A 40 -21.65 -18.97 -1.69
C SER A 40 -21.72 -17.44 -1.58
N ASP A 41 -22.73 -16.86 -2.24
CA ASP A 41 -23.01 -15.43 -2.17
C ASP A 41 -23.47 -15.07 -0.74
N PRO A 42 -22.76 -14.17 -0.02
CA PRO A 42 -23.14 -13.75 1.32
C PRO A 42 -24.55 -13.18 1.42
N SER A 43 -25.08 -12.56 0.34
CA SER A 43 -26.43 -11.99 0.33
C SER A 43 -27.51 -13.08 0.41
N GLU A 44 -27.31 -14.22 -0.23
CA GLU A 44 -28.23 -15.36 -0.17
C GLU A 44 -28.23 -16.01 1.22
N VAL A 45 -27.05 -16.11 1.85
CA VAL A 45 -26.93 -16.59 3.24
C VAL A 45 -27.63 -15.65 4.22
N LEU A 46 -27.49 -14.34 4.05
CA LEU A 46 -28.23 -13.36 4.85
C LEU A 46 -29.74 -13.45 4.64
N ASP A 47 -30.18 -13.67 3.41
CA ASP A 47 -31.58 -13.88 3.08
C ASP A 47 -32.15 -15.14 3.72
N TYR A 48 -31.36 -16.23 3.75
CA TYR A 48 -31.69 -17.44 4.49
C TYR A 48 -31.87 -17.12 5.98
N LEU A 49 -30.87 -16.50 6.61
CA LEU A 49 -30.90 -16.19 8.04
C LEU A 49 -32.08 -15.29 8.39
N ARG A 50 -32.41 -14.30 7.56
CA ARG A 50 -33.57 -13.43 7.76
C ARG A 50 -34.89 -14.21 7.70
N LYS A 51 -35.02 -15.19 6.80
CA LYS A 51 -36.27 -15.94 6.57
C LYS A 51 -36.47 -17.12 7.53
N PHE A 52 -35.40 -17.79 7.95
CA PHE A 52 -35.45 -19.09 8.65
C PHE A 52 -34.87 -19.08 10.07
N SER A 53 -34.67 -17.90 10.67
CA SER A 53 -34.26 -17.74 12.08
C SER A 53 -35.46 -17.54 13.01
N GLY A 54 -36.32 -18.57 13.07
CA GLY A 54 -37.56 -18.57 13.87
C GLY A 54 -37.42 -19.22 15.24
N VAL A 55 -38.58 -19.45 15.89
CA VAL A 55 -38.69 -20.03 17.24
C VAL A 55 -38.11 -21.45 17.37
N ASP A 56 -38.03 -22.19 16.27
CA ASP A 56 -37.50 -23.56 16.23
C ASP A 56 -35.97 -23.62 16.34
N ILE A 57 -35.29 -22.47 16.26
CA ILE A 57 -33.83 -22.39 16.35
C ILE A 57 -33.42 -22.00 17.78
N PRO A 58 -32.52 -22.77 18.43
CA PRO A 58 -32.06 -22.43 19.77
C PRO A 58 -31.46 -21.04 19.85
N ARG A 59 -31.76 -20.32 20.94
CA ARG A 59 -31.33 -18.93 21.17
C ARG A 59 -29.81 -18.72 21.00
N TRP A 60 -28.99 -19.69 21.43
CA TRP A 60 -27.54 -19.60 21.30
C TRP A 60 -27.06 -19.62 19.83
N VAL A 61 -27.77 -20.34 18.95
CA VAL A 61 -27.51 -20.31 17.50
C VAL A 61 -27.91 -18.96 16.93
N LEU A 62 -29.11 -18.48 17.27
CA LEU A 62 -29.61 -17.18 16.82
C LEU A 62 -28.63 -16.05 17.19
N GLN A 63 -28.13 -16.04 18.43
CA GLN A 63 -27.15 -15.05 18.87
C GLN A 63 -25.84 -15.13 18.11
N ALA A 64 -25.30 -16.34 17.91
CA ALA A 64 -24.07 -16.54 17.16
C ALA A 64 -24.21 -16.14 15.68
N ASP A 65 -25.35 -16.48 15.06
CA ASP A 65 -25.65 -16.13 13.67
C ASP A 65 -25.75 -14.63 13.46
N VAL A 66 -26.15 -13.83 14.46
CA VAL A 66 -26.10 -12.36 14.34
C VAL A 66 -24.68 -11.86 14.14
N CYS A 67 -23.70 -12.37 14.90
CA CYS A 67 -22.31 -11.96 14.76
C CYS A 67 -21.76 -12.29 13.37
N ASP A 68 -22.02 -13.51 12.88
CA ASP A 68 -21.58 -13.90 11.54
C ASP A 68 -22.34 -13.14 10.44
N ALA A 69 -23.64 -12.88 10.62
CA ALA A 69 -24.41 -12.04 9.71
C ALA A 69 -23.86 -10.60 9.62
N LEU A 70 -23.39 -10.02 10.73
CA LEU A 70 -22.72 -8.71 10.71
C LEU A 70 -21.40 -8.77 9.94
N THR A 71 -20.62 -9.86 10.05
CA THR A 71 -19.43 -10.08 9.23
C THR A 71 -19.77 -10.12 7.74
N LEU A 72 -20.79 -10.88 7.35
CA LEU A 72 -21.26 -10.94 5.96
C LEU A 72 -21.77 -9.58 5.47
N ASN A 73 -22.51 -8.85 6.30
CA ASN A 73 -23.04 -7.52 5.96
C ASN A 73 -21.91 -6.47 5.81
N ASN A 74 -20.88 -6.54 6.64
CA ASN A 74 -19.69 -5.70 6.53
C ASN A 74 -18.94 -5.97 5.24
N TRP A 75 -18.76 -7.24 4.86
CA TRP A 75 -18.17 -7.61 3.58
C TRP A 75 -18.95 -7.01 2.39
N LEU A 76 -20.27 -7.23 2.36
CA LEU A 76 -21.13 -6.70 1.29
C LEU A 76 -21.06 -5.18 1.19
N TRP A 77 -20.97 -4.48 2.33
CA TRP A 77 -20.82 -3.04 2.34
C TRP A 77 -19.51 -2.60 1.67
N TRP A 78 -18.39 -3.27 1.93
CA TRP A 78 -17.11 -2.97 1.28
C TRP A 78 -17.13 -3.30 -0.22
N GLU A 79 -17.74 -4.42 -0.59
CA GLU A 79 -17.93 -4.82 -1.98
C GLU A 79 -18.78 -3.80 -2.76
N ASP A 80 -19.84 -3.28 -2.14
CA ASP A 80 -20.67 -2.22 -2.72
C ASP A 80 -19.83 -0.97 -3.04
N ARG A 81 -18.91 -0.55 -2.14
CA ARG A 81 -18.00 0.58 -2.39
C ARG A 81 -16.99 0.31 -3.50
N ARG A 82 -16.46 -0.91 -3.61
CA ARG A 82 -15.56 -1.30 -4.70
C ARG A 82 -16.28 -1.25 -6.05
N ARG A 83 -17.49 -1.83 -6.13
CA ARG A 83 -18.32 -1.83 -7.33
C ARG A 83 -18.72 -0.42 -7.74
N GLU A 84 -19.14 0.39 -6.77
CA GLU A 84 -19.50 1.78 -6.99
C GLU A 84 -18.32 2.59 -7.55
N LEU A 85 -17.13 2.51 -6.94
CA LEU A 85 -15.94 3.18 -7.47
C LEU A 85 -15.59 2.70 -8.88
N HIS A 86 -15.69 1.38 -9.12
CA HIS A 86 -15.44 0.81 -10.44
C HIS A 86 -16.33 1.45 -11.51
N PHE A 87 -17.65 1.49 -11.29
CA PHE A 87 -18.58 2.05 -12.28
C PHE A 87 -18.43 3.57 -12.46
N LEU A 88 -18.11 4.31 -11.39
CA LEU A 88 -17.86 5.74 -11.51
C LEU A 88 -16.61 6.03 -12.35
N ARG A 89 -15.50 5.32 -12.13
CA ARG A 89 -14.28 5.45 -12.95
C ARG A 89 -14.50 4.98 -14.38
N ALA A 90 -15.12 3.81 -14.54
CA ALA A 90 -15.49 3.23 -15.83
C ALA A 90 -16.37 4.17 -16.68
N GLY A 91 -17.24 4.95 -16.03
CA GLY A 91 -18.06 5.97 -16.69
C GLY A 91 -17.24 7.15 -17.21
N ILE A 92 -16.29 7.66 -16.41
CA ILE A 92 -15.34 8.71 -16.85
C ILE A 92 -14.51 8.22 -18.03
N ASP A 93 -13.94 7.02 -17.93
CA ASP A 93 -13.08 6.44 -18.97
C ASP A 93 -13.82 6.22 -20.30
N ARG A 94 -15.14 6.00 -20.24
CA ARG A 94 -16.03 5.86 -21.42
C ARG A 94 -16.62 7.19 -21.89
N GLY A 95 -16.21 8.32 -21.31
CA GLY A 95 -16.66 9.64 -21.71
C GLY A 95 -18.07 10.03 -21.27
N LEU A 96 -18.64 9.38 -20.25
CA LEU A 96 -19.92 9.82 -19.69
C LEU A 96 -19.79 11.19 -19.04
N PHE A 97 -20.80 12.04 -19.22
CA PHE A 97 -20.81 13.35 -18.59
C PHE A 97 -21.03 13.23 -17.08
N LEU A 98 -20.31 14.02 -16.28
CA LEU A 98 -20.44 14.05 -14.82
C LEU A 98 -21.89 14.33 -14.37
N SER A 99 -22.68 15.08 -15.15
CA SER A 99 -24.10 15.32 -14.84
C SER A 99 -24.97 14.07 -15.01
N GLN A 100 -24.67 13.23 -16.01
CA GLN A 100 -25.39 11.98 -16.22
C GLN A 100 -25.10 10.99 -15.10
N MET A 101 -23.82 10.84 -14.74
CA MET A 101 -23.41 10.00 -13.61
C MET A 101 -23.97 10.53 -12.28
N GLY A 102 -23.93 11.85 -12.09
CA GLY A 102 -24.47 12.51 -10.90
C GLY A 102 -25.95 12.24 -10.69
N ALA A 103 -26.76 12.28 -11.76
CA ALA A 103 -28.18 11.96 -11.71
C ALA A 103 -28.45 10.53 -11.20
N GLN A 104 -27.62 9.54 -11.57
CA GLN A 104 -27.79 8.14 -11.15
C GLN A 104 -27.47 7.92 -9.67
N VAL A 105 -26.55 8.71 -9.10
CA VAL A 105 -26.12 8.56 -7.70
C VAL A 105 -26.65 9.67 -6.79
N GLY A 106 -27.56 10.51 -7.29
CA GLY A 106 -28.27 11.55 -6.53
C GLY A 106 -27.41 12.76 -6.14
N VAL A 107 -26.40 13.11 -6.95
CA VAL A 107 -25.47 14.22 -6.66
C VAL A 107 -25.23 15.11 -7.88
N GLY A 108 -24.77 16.35 -7.66
CA GLY A 108 -24.33 17.23 -8.75
C GLY A 108 -22.97 16.82 -9.34
N LYS A 109 -22.52 17.50 -10.41
CA LYS A 109 -21.24 17.23 -11.08
C LYS A 109 -20.05 17.14 -10.13
N GLN A 110 -19.91 18.15 -9.25
CA GLN A 110 -18.85 18.18 -8.24
C GLN A 110 -18.98 17.04 -7.23
N GLY A 111 -20.22 16.69 -6.87
CA GLY A 111 -20.49 15.59 -5.95
C GLY A 111 -20.09 14.22 -6.50
N VAL A 112 -20.01 14.03 -7.83
CA VAL A 112 -19.47 12.81 -8.43
C VAL A 112 -17.97 12.70 -8.17
N LEU A 113 -17.22 13.79 -8.39
CA LEU A 113 -15.78 13.85 -8.15
C LEU A 113 -15.48 13.64 -6.66
N ASP A 114 -16.18 14.36 -5.78
CA ASP A 114 -16.01 14.22 -4.33
C ASP A 114 -16.33 12.78 -3.84
N ARG A 115 -17.31 12.12 -4.48
CA ARG A 115 -17.68 10.75 -4.15
C ARG A 115 -16.61 9.75 -4.61
N ILE A 116 -16.03 9.94 -5.78
CA ILE A 116 -14.87 9.14 -6.24
C ILE A 116 -13.71 9.33 -5.26
N ASP A 117 -13.37 10.58 -4.91
CA ASP A 117 -12.31 10.90 -3.95
C ASP A 117 -12.52 10.18 -2.60
N ARG A 118 -13.74 10.25 -2.05
CA ARG A 118 -14.09 9.52 -0.81
C ARG A 118 -13.91 8.02 -0.92
N LEU A 119 -14.41 7.43 -2.01
CA LEU A 119 -14.35 5.99 -2.19
C LEU A 119 -12.92 5.51 -2.37
N GLU A 120 -12.09 6.26 -3.09
CA GLU A 120 -10.65 6.00 -3.22
C GLU A 120 -9.94 6.09 -1.87
N ALA A 121 -10.20 7.15 -1.10
CA ALA A 121 -9.62 7.32 0.23
C ALA A 121 -10.02 6.17 1.16
N LEU A 122 -11.31 5.83 1.14
CA LEU A 122 -11.88 4.76 1.95
C LEU A 122 -11.28 3.40 1.60
N LEU A 123 -11.13 3.07 0.32
CA LEU A 123 -10.63 1.76 -0.11
C LEU A 123 -9.11 1.63 0.04
N ARG A 124 -8.37 2.74 -0.04
CA ARG A 124 -6.91 2.75 0.07
C ARG A 124 -6.41 2.88 1.50
N TYR A 125 -7.09 3.70 2.33
CA TYR A 125 -6.62 4.07 3.67
C TYR A 125 -7.58 3.66 4.79
N ASP A 126 -8.66 2.94 4.48
CA ASP A 126 -9.71 2.56 5.42
C ASP A 126 -10.34 3.77 6.15
N ARG A 127 -10.24 4.97 5.54
CA ARG A 127 -10.77 6.24 6.06
C ARG A 127 -11.47 7.01 4.96
N PRO A 128 -12.69 7.54 5.18
CA PRO A 128 -13.44 8.28 4.17
C PRO A 128 -12.94 9.72 3.95
N ASP A 129 -11.67 10.03 4.22
CA ASP A 129 -11.15 11.38 4.22
C ASP A 129 -10.61 11.79 2.83
N GLU A 130 -11.41 12.57 2.12
CA GLU A 130 -11.08 13.17 0.81
C GLU A 130 -9.79 14.01 0.83
N LYS A 131 -9.43 14.60 1.97
CA LYS A 131 -8.23 15.44 2.09
C LYS A 131 -6.96 14.60 1.94
N ILE A 132 -6.99 13.34 2.37
CA ILE A 132 -5.89 12.39 2.22
C ILE A 132 -5.66 12.08 0.74
N THR A 133 -6.72 11.88 -0.05
CA THR A 133 -6.59 11.64 -1.50
C THR A 133 -6.10 12.84 -2.27
N ARG A 134 -6.54 14.06 -1.95
CA ARG A 134 -6.05 15.27 -2.62
C ARG A 134 -4.56 15.52 -2.33
N ALA A 135 -4.15 15.34 -1.07
CA ALA A 135 -2.74 15.42 -0.69
C ALA A 135 -1.90 14.30 -1.33
N ALA A 136 -2.41 13.06 -1.36
CA ALA A 136 -1.72 11.94 -1.99
C ALA A 136 -1.58 12.10 -3.51
N ARG A 137 -2.61 12.59 -4.21
CA ARG A 137 -2.54 12.90 -5.65
C ARG A 137 -1.59 14.05 -5.94
N ARG A 138 -1.53 15.05 -5.05
CA ARG A 138 -0.56 16.13 -5.14
C ARG A 138 0.86 15.56 -5.02
N LEU A 139 1.13 14.73 -4.01
CA LEU A 139 2.43 14.08 -3.83
C LEU A 139 2.79 13.14 -4.99
N GLU A 140 1.83 12.38 -5.53
CA GLU A 140 2.03 11.47 -6.66
C GLU A 140 2.28 12.25 -7.97
N ARG A 141 1.58 13.37 -8.17
CA ARG A 141 1.82 14.28 -9.29
C ARG A 141 3.18 14.95 -9.16
N GLU A 142 3.52 15.46 -7.98
CA GLU A 142 4.84 16.03 -7.68
C GLU A 142 5.96 14.99 -7.88
N ALA A 143 5.74 13.72 -7.54
CA ALA A 143 6.70 12.65 -7.82
C ALA A 143 6.83 12.36 -9.34
N ARG A 144 5.73 12.43 -10.08
CA ARG A 144 5.72 12.20 -11.54
C ARG A 144 6.33 13.36 -12.32
N GLU A 145 6.17 14.58 -11.83
CA GLU A 145 6.77 15.80 -12.38
C GLU A 145 8.28 15.87 -12.10
N ARG A 146 8.73 15.38 -10.93
CA ARG A 146 10.17 15.28 -10.59
C ARG A 146 10.92 14.17 -11.32
N ALA A 147 10.23 13.09 -11.72
CA ALA A 147 10.87 11.89 -12.26
C ALA A 147 11.82 12.15 -13.46
N PRO A 148 11.51 13.02 -14.44
CA PRO A 148 12.44 13.36 -15.53
C PRO A 148 13.67 14.15 -15.06
N GLY A 149 13.50 15.11 -14.13
CA GLY A 149 14.58 15.94 -13.58
C GLY A 149 15.54 15.15 -12.69
N GLU A 150 14.97 14.27 -11.84
CA GLU A 150 15.72 13.34 -11.01
C GLU A 150 16.54 12.35 -11.86
N LEU A 151 15.94 11.79 -12.91
CA LEU A 151 16.66 10.89 -13.82
C LEU A 151 17.78 11.63 -14.58
N ALA A 152 17.53 12.82 -15.10
CA ALA A 152 18.55 13.63 -15.79
C ALA A 152 19.71 14.00 -14.86
N TRP A 153 19.43 14.25 -13.59
CA TRP A 153 20.48 14.51 -12.61
C TRP A 153 21.34 13.28 -12.34
N VAL A 154 20.72 12.12 -12.12
CA VAL A 154 21.45 10.85 -11.91
C VAL A 154 22.36 10.56 -13.10
N GLN A 155 21.86 10.78 -14.32
CA GLN A 155 22.66 10.59 -15.54
C GLN A 155 23.81 11.62 -15.67
N SER A 156 23.60 12.87 -15.27
CA SER A 156 24.68 13.89 -15.31
C SER A 156 25.75 13.72 -14.22
N HIS A 157 25.42 13.03 -13.12
CA HIS A 157 26.36 12.75 -12.02
C HIS A 157 26.81 11.29 -11.99
N ARG A 158 26.56 10.55 -13.08
CA ARG A 158 26.78 9.11 -13.21
C ARG A 158 28.18 8.69 -12.73
N ASP A 159 29.22 9.32 -13.27
CA ASP A 159 30.61 8.96 -12.97
C ASP A 159 30.96 9.23 -11.50
N GLU A 160 30.40 10.29 -10.90
CA GLU A 160 30.62 10.58 -9.49
C GLU A 160 29.90 9.56 -8.59
N ILE A 161 28.68 9.16 -8.97
CA ILE A 161 27.90 8.14 -8.27
C ILE A 161 28.64 6.81 -8.29
N ILE A 162 29.11 6.37 -9.45
CA ILE A 162 29.89 5.13 -9.60
C ILE A 162 31.16 5.19 -8.75
N ALA A 163 31.91 6.29 -8.82
CA ALA A 163 33.13 6.45 -8.02
C ALA A 163 32.88 6.40 -6.51
N VAL A 164 31.70 6.84 -6.05
CA VAL A 164 31.31 6.73 -4.63
C VAL A 164 30.88 5.31 -4.29
N ILE A 165 30.13 4.62 -5.15
CA ILE A 165 29.75 3.21 -4.96
C ILE A 165 31.01 2.33 -4.87
N ASP A 166 31.95 2.48 -5.81
CA ASP A 166 33.24 1.79 -5.80
C ASP A 166 34.05 2.11 -4.54
N GLY A 167 34.02 3.38 -4.12
CA GLY A 167 34.65 3.82 -2.88
C GLY A 167 34.07 3.13 -1.64
N LEU A 168 32.74 3.00 -1.56
CA LEU A 168 32.04 2.34 -0.46
C LEU A 168 32.35 0.84 -0.47
N ALA A 169 32.28 0.18 -1.63
CA ALA A 169 32.63 -1.23 -1.81
C ALA A 169 34.07 -1.51 -1.35
N GLY A 170 35.03 -0.68 -1.77
CA GLY A 170 36.42 -0.83 -1.37
C GLY A 170 36.65 -0.62 0.14
N GLN A 171 35.85 0.22 0.81
CA GLN A 171 35.92 0.32 2.27
C GLN A 171 35.26 -0.89 2.96
N ALA A 172 34.12 -1.37 2.46
CA ALA A 172 33.47 -2.56 3.00
C ALA A 172 34.40 -3.78 2.91
N ASP A 173 35.08 -3.98 1.77
CA ASP A 173 36.10 -5.02 1.61
C ASP A 173 37.24 -4.85 2.62
N ARG A 174 37.72 -3.62 2.82
CA ARG A 174 38.81 -3.32 3.77
C ARG A 174 38.44 -3.64 5.23
N PHE A 175 37.19 -3.43 5.61
CA PHE A 175 36.68 -3.72 6.95
C PHE A 175 36.08 -5.13 7.07
N ALA A 176 36.18 -5.95 6.03
CA ALA A 176 35.62 -7.30 5.96
C ALA A 176 34.13 -7.34 6.33
N ILE A 177 33.35 -6.38 5.84
CA ILE A 177 31.89 -6.37 5.99
C ILE A 177 31.30 -7.30 4.95
N ASP A 178 30.54 -8.30 5.41
CA ASP A 178 29.92 -9.34 4.59
C ASP A 178 28.47 -9.64 5.00
N GLY A 179 27.82 -10.52 4.24
CA GLY A 179 26.47 -11.02 4.52
C GLY A 179 25.39 -9.93 4.50
N GLU A 180 24.47 -10.00 5.46
CA GLU A 180 23.31 -9.09 5.56
C GLU A 180 23.72 -7.61 5.71
N SER A 181 24.92 -7.31 6.23
CA SER A 181 25.41 -5.94 6.42
C SER A 181 26.00 -5.31 5.14
N ARG A 182 25.94 -6.03 4.01
CA ARG A 182 26.44 -5.60 2.69
C ARG A 182 25.36 -5.65 1.61
N GLU A 183 24.15 -6.11 1.92
CA GLU A 183 23.10 -6.39 0.93
C GLU A 183 22.82 -5.20 0.00
N TRP A 184 22.59 -4.01 0.56
CA TRP A 184 22.30 -2.80 -0.25
C TRP A 184 23.52 -2.30 -1.02
N LEU A 185 24.72 -2.56 -0.51
CA LEU A 185 25.96 -2.20 -1.19
C LEU A 185 26.21 -3.11 -2.39
N ASP A 186 25.93 -4.41 -2.26
CA ASP A 186 26.03 -5.35 -3.36
C ASP A 186 25.00 -5.05 -4.45
N GLU A 187 23.77 -4.67 -4.09
CA GLU A 187 22.77 -4.19 -5.04
C GLU A 187 23.24 -2.93 -5.79
N LEU A 188 23.82 -1.95 -5.09
CA LEU A 188 24.40 -0.75 -5.73
C LEU A 188 25.53 -1.09 -6.70
N VAL A 189 26.40 -2.03 -6.35
CA VAL A 189 27.50 -2.47 -7.21
C VAL A 189 26.97 -3.18 -8.45
N ILE A 190 25.92 -3.99 -8.31
CA ILE A 190 25.24 -4.63 -9.46
C ILE A 190 24.63 -3.56 -10.37
N ASP A 191 23.84 -2.62 -9.82
CA ASP A 191 23.22 -1.54 -10.58
C ASP A 191 24.26 -0.67 -11.30
N ALA A 192 25.39 -0.36 -10.64
CA ALA A 192 26.47 0.42 -11.23
C ALA A 192 27.18 -0.34 -12.37
N ARG A 193 27.41 -1.65 -12.19
CA ARG A 193 28.05 -2.51 -13.20
C ARG A 193 27.17 -2.69 -14.43
N ASP A 194 25.87 -2.83 -14.22
CA ASP A 194 24.88 -3.07 -15.27
C ASP A 194 24.38 -1.76 -15.93
N ASP A 195 24.91 -0.61 -15.49
CA ASP A 195 24.55 0.74 -15.95
C ASP A 195 23.07 1.10 -15.76
N ASP A 196 22.43 0.59 -14.71
CA ASP A 196 21.02 0.83 -14.38
C ASP A 196 20.85 1.83 -13.22
N LEU A 197 21.61 2.93 -13.28
CA LEU A 197 21.51 3.99 -12.27
C LEU A 197 20.21 4.79 -12.43
N ARG A 198 19.40 4.80 -11.38
CA ARG A 198 18.05 5.38 -11.34
C ARG A 198 17.91 6.34 -10.15
N PRO A 199 16.86 7.18 -10.08
CA PRO A 199 16.56 7.97 -8.88
C PRO A 199 16.57 7.15 -7.57
N ALA A 200 16.13 5.88 -7.63
CA ALA A 200 16.16 4.94 -6.51
C ALA A 200 17.58 4.63 -6.00
N THR A 201 18.61 4.70 -6.85
CA THR A 201 20.02 4.53 -6.47
C THR A 201 20.40 5.49 -5.34
N MET A 202 19.86 6.71 -5.33
CA MET A 202 20.16 7.67 -4.25
C MET A 202 19.61 7.22 -2.91
N VAL A 203 18.49 6.48 -2.88
CA VAL A 203 17.93 5.87 -1.66
C VAL A 203 18.83 4.74 -1.18
N LEU A 204 19.16 3.80 -2.07
CA LEU A 204 20.05 2.67 -1.80
C LEU A 204 21.41 3.14 -1.29
N LEU A 205 21.97 4.21 -1.88
CA LEU A 205 23.25 4.82 -1.48
C LEU A 205 23.28 5.20 0.01
N GLY A 206 22.17 5.67 0.58
CA GLY A 206 22.15 6.01 2.01
C GLY A 206 21.83 4.85 2.92
N LEU A 207 21.16 3.79 2.45
CA LEU A 207 21.04 2.54 3.20
C LEU A 207 22.43 1.92 3.34
N ALA A 208 23.13 1.73 2.23
CA ALA A 208 24.51 1.22 2.22
C ALA A 208 25.47 2.11 3.03
N SER A 209 25.35 3.43 2.93
CA SER A 209 26.16 4.36 3.75
C SER A 209 25.82 4.27 5.24
N ALA A 210 24.56 4.02 5.60
CA ALA A 210 24.15 3.86 7.00
C ALA A 210 24.73 2.57 7.58
N GLU A 211 24.63 1.46 6.86
CA GLU A 211 25.18 0.16 7.28
C GLU A 211 26.69 0.24 7.49
N LEU A 212 27.43 0.77 6.51
CA LEU A 212 28.87 0.97 6.61
C LEU A 212 29.24 1.88 7.79
N ARG A 213 28.45 2.94 8.05
CA ARG A 213 28.67 3.84 9.19
C ARG A 213 28.44 3.15 10.54
N THR A 214 27.54 2.18 10.60
CA THR A 214 27.20 1.44 11.82
C THR A 214 27.97 0.12 12.00
N ALA A 215 28.81 -0.26 11.03
CA ALA A 215 29.64 -1.45 11.13
C ALA A 215 30.59 -1.35 12.33
N PRO A 216 30.73 -2.39 13.18
CA PRO A 216 31.56 -2.34 14.39
C PRO A 216 32.99 -1.85 14.13
N ALA A 217 33.63 -2.36 13.07
CA ALA A 217 34.99 -1.98 12.68
C ALA A 217 35.14 -0.50 12.27
N VAL A 218 34.04 0.16 11.86
CA VAL A 218 34.02 1.59 11.53
C VAL A 218 33.71 2.43 12.77
N LEU A 219 32.86 1.94 13.67
CA LEU A 219 32.56 2.60 14.95
C LEU A 219 33.74 2.60 15.91
N GLU A 220 34.61 1.59 15.85
CA GLU A 220 35.82 1.47 16.65
C GLU A 220 36.96 2.39 16.19
N LEU A 221 36.79 3.08 15.05
CA LEU A 221 37.78 4.02 14.55
C LEU A 221 37.92 5.24 15.47
N ASP A 222 39.16 5.66 15.70
CA ASP A 222 39.49 6.84 16.48
C ASP A 222 38.99 8.12 15.79
N SER A 223 37.94 8.72 16.35
CA SER A 223 37.30 9.93 15.80
C SER A 223 38.22 11.15 15.70
N SER A 224 39.42 11.12 16.33
CA SER A 224 40.42 12.18 16.22
C SER A 224 41.26 12.13 14.94
N ARG A 225 41.13 11.09 14.11
CA ARG A 225 41.92 10.91 12.87
C ARG A 225 41.04 10.80 11.63
N PRO A 226 41.45 11.42 10.51
CA PRO A 226 40.71 11.28 9.26
C PRO A 226 40.91 9.88 8.67
N PHE A 227 39.83 9.10 8.58
CA PHE A 227 39.82 7.82 7.87
C PHE A 227 39.15 7.96 6.49
N ALA A 228 39.66 7.21 5.52
CA ALA A 228 39.15 7.21 4.15
C ALA A 228 37.65 6.89 4.08
N VAL A 229 37.16 5.98 4.93
CA VAL A 229 35.74 5.65 5.05
C VAL A 229 34.86 6.85 5.39
N HIS A 230 35.29 7.72 6.31
CA HIS A 230 34.54 8.93 6.63
C HIS A 230 34.51 9.92 5.46
N SER A 231 35.58 9.97 4.67
CA SER A 231 35.63 10.82 3.47
C SER A 231 34.69 10.32 2.38
N VAL A 232 34.62 9.00 2.16
CA VAL A 232 33.69 8.39 1.19
C VAL A 232 32.24 8.54 1.65
N LEU A 233 31.95 8.26 2.93
CA LEU A 233 30.61 8.48 3.51
C LEU A 233 30.16 9.95 3.38
N ALA A 234 31.06 10.90 3.65
CA ALA A 234 30.75 12.32 3.48
C ALA A 234 30.51 12.71 2.01
N ARG A 235 31.14 12.04 1.03
CA ARG A 235 30.84 12.23 -0.39
C ARG A 235 29.46 11.67 -0.76
N ALA A 236 29.12 10.49 -0.26
CA ALA A 236 27.79 9.90 -0.45
C ALA A 236 26.69 10.79 0.14
N ASP A 237 26.89 11.34 1.34
CA ASP A 237 25.96 12.28 1.97
C ASP A 237 25.81 13.57 1.13
N ARG A 238 26.93 14.12 0.60
CA ARG A 238 26.88 15.30 -0.27
C ARG A 238 26.09 15.04 -1.56
N LEU A 239 26.31 13.91 -2.22
CA LEU A 239 25.56 13.54 -3.43
C LEU A 239 24.06 13.42 -3.12
N ARG A 240 23.69 12.75 -2.03
CA ARG A 240 22.28 12.63 -1.61
C ARG A 240 21.65 13.98 -1.29
N CYS A 241 22.38 14.86 -0.61
CA CYS A 241 21.91 16.23 -0.33
C CYS A 241 21.73 17.04 -1.62
N ALA A 242 22.68 16.94 -2.56
CA ALA A 242 22.59 17.62 -3.85
C ALA A 242 21.38 17.12 -4.67
N PHE A 243 21.15 15.80 -4.69
CA PHE A 243 19.98 15.20 -5.32
C PHE A 243 18.67 15.67 -4.69
N ALA A 244 18.57 15.65 -3.35
CA ALA A 244 17.37 16.10 -2.64
C ALA A 244 17.05 17.58 -2.88
N ALA A 245 18.08 18.42 -3.10
CA ALA A 245 17.91 19.85 -3.37
C ALA A 245 17.23 20.14 -4.72
N ILE A 246 17.24 19.19 -5.66
CA ILE A 246 16.53 19.32 -6.95
C ILE A 246 15.02 19.33 -6.71
N GLY A 247 14.53 18.36 -5.92
CA GLY A 247 13.12 18.29 -5.56
C GLY A 247 12.62 19.51 -4.78
N ALA A 248 13.51 20.19 -4.04
CA ALA A 248 13.19 21.44 -3.35
C ALA A 248 13.18 22.67 -4.29
N LYS A 249 14.01 22.70 -5.33
CA LYS A 249 14.04 23.78 -6.32
C LYS A 249 12.88 23.70 -7.31
N GLU A 250 12.51 22.49 -7.74
CA GLU A 250 11.36 22.27 -8.63
C GLU A 250 10.01 22.55 -7.94
N ALA A 251 9.95 22.47 -6.60
CA ALA A 251 8.75 22.83 -5.82
C ALA A 251 8.61 24.35 -5.56
N ALA A 252 9.62 25.15 -5.88
CA ALA A 252 9.68 26.59 -5.57
C ALA A 252 9.62 27.52 -6.79
N GLY A 253 9.66 26.97 -8.02
CA GLY A 253 9.48 27.70 -9.29
C GLY A 253 8.10 27.48 -9.88
#